data_AF-A0A842ULE4-F1
#
_entry.id   AF-A0A842ULE4-F1
#
_cell.length_a   1.000
_cell.length_b   1.000
_cell.length_c   1.000
_cell.angle_alpha   90.00
_cell.angle_beta   90.00
_cell.angle_gamma   90.00
#
_symmetry.space_group_name_H-M   'P 1'
#
loop_
_entity.id
_entity.type
_entity.pdbx_description
1 polymer ?
#
loop_
_entity_poly.entity_id
_entity_poly.type
_entity_poly.pdbx_seq_one_letter_code
_entity_poly.pdbx_strand_id
1 'polypeptide(L)'
;MAKRRTKLIKKPKKKWFTAVAPDVFKNKEIGEVTAFMPKNLIGRPIEINLFHLSGSPKDKKKVIKLKINDMRGEKALTKPWKYYLQDSYMPTRSSLHIT
;
A
#
# COMPACT_ATOMS: atom_id res chain seq x y z
N MET A 1 29.92 -13.69 43.16
CA MET A 1 29.92 -13.01 41.84
C MET A 1 28.47 -12.85 41.36
N ALA A 2 27.87 -11.66 41.48
CA ALA A 2 26.44 -11.46 41.18
C ALA A 2 26.21 -11.34 39.67
N LYS A 3 25.47 -12.30 39.09
CA LYS A 3 25.13 -12.34 37.66
C LYS A 3 24.14 -11.20 37.37
N ARG A 4 24.59 -10.12 36.73
CA ARG A 4 23.70 -9.05 36.22
C ARG A 4 22.65 -9.70 35.34
N ARG A 5 21.39 -9.74 35.80
CA ARG A 5 20.24 -10.10 34.96
C ARG A 5 20.04 -8.97 33.97
N THR A 6 20.68 -9.07 32.80
CA THR A 6 20.43 -8.16 31.70
C THR A 6 18.94 -8.30 31.33
N LYS A 7 18.16 -7.25 31.56
CA LYS A 7 16.74 -7.22 31.26
C LYS A 7 16.61 -7.45 29.74
N LEU A 8 16.21 -8.65 29.34
CA LEU A 8 15.95 -8.97 27.94
C LEU A 8 14.86 -8.00 27.47
N ILE A 9 15.25 -7.04 26.63
CA ILE A 9 14.34 -6.07 26.03
C ILE A 9 13.39 -6.90 25.18
N LYS A 10 12.16 -7.12 25.67
CA LYS A 10 11.12 -7.83 24.93
C LYS A 10 10.85 -7.04 23.66
N LYS A 11 11.42 -7.50 22.54
CA LYS A 11 11.11 -6.97 21.21
C LYS A 11 9.60 -7.13 21.01
N PRO A 12 8.85 -6.06 20.68
CA PRO A 12 7.43 -6.19 20.38
C PRO A 12 7.19 -7.26 19.31
N LYS A 13 6.01 -7.87 19.28
CA LYS A 13 5.67 -8.85 18.23
C LYS A 13 5.09 -8.09 17.05
N LYS A 14 5.44 -8.51 15.82
CA LYS A 14 4.81 -8.00 14.59
C LYS A 14 3.33 -8.41 14.61
N LYS A 15 2.44 -7.46 14.33
CA LYS A 15 1.01 -7.70 14.11
C LYS A 15 0.69 -7.47 12.64
N TRP A 16 -0.26 -8.24 12.13
CA TRP A 16 -0.82 -8.10 10.81
C TRP A 16 -2.07 -7.22 10.89
N PHE A 17 -2.24 -6.34 9.91
CA PHE A 17 -3.36 -5.42 9.85
C PHE A 17 -3.90 -5.40 8.43
N THR A 18 -5.22 -5.35 8.27
CA THR A 18 -5.86 -5.30 6.95
C THR A 18 -5.95 -3.86 6.49
N ALA A 19 -5.30 -3.54 5.37
CA ALA A 19 -5.42 -2.23 4.74
C ALA A 19 -6.73 -2.15 3.94
N VAL A 20 -7.59 -1.21 4.33
CA VAL A 20 -8.90 -0.99 3.74
C VAL A 20 -8.87 0.29 2.90
N ALA A 21 -9.41 0.20 1.69
CA ALA A 21 -9.57 1.35 0.81
C ALA A 21 -10.58 2.34 1.37
N PRO A 22 -10.48 3.64 1.06
CA PRO A 22 -11.47 4.62 1.48
C PRO A 22 -12.85 4.30 0.89
N ASP A 23 -13.91 4.84 1.50
CA ASP A 23 -15.31 4.61 1.13
C ASP A 23 -15.61 4.83 -0.36
N VAL A 24 -14.89 5.78 -0.99
CA VAL A 24 -14.99 6.06 -2.44
C VAL A 24 -14.66 4.84 -3.32
N PHE A 25 -13.93 3.86 -2.80
CA PHE A 25 -13.59 2.59 -3.48
C PHE A 25 -14.29 1.39 -2.82
N LYS A 26 -15.47 1.59 -2.24
CA LYS A 26 -16.32 0.54 -1.65
C LYS A 26 -15.68 -0.22 -0.48
N ASN A 27 -14.80 0.43 0.30
CA ASN A 27 -14.11 -0.20 1.44
C ASN A 27 -13.42 -1.53 1.09
N LYS A 28 -12.89 -1.62 -0.14
CA LYS A 28 -12.27 -2.84 -0.63
C LYS A 28 -10.98 -3.13 0.13
N GLU A 29 -10.75 -4.41 0.43
CA GLU A 29 -9.52 -4.88 1.06
C GLU A 29 -8.37 -4.81 0.05
N ILE A 30 -7.36 -4.01 0.36
CA ILE A 30 -6.21 -3.72 -0.51
C ILE A 30 -5.14 -4.80 -0.33
N GLY A 31 -4.96 -5.25 0.92
CA GLY A 31 -3.98 -6.24 1.32
C GLY A 31 -3.62 -6.13 2.80
N GLU A 32 -2.65 -6.94 3.24
CA GLU A 32 -2.22 -6.99 4.63
C GLU A 32 -0.90 -6.23 4.82
N VAL A 33 -0.80 -5.47 5.91
CA VAL A 33 0.37 -4.68 6.28
C VAL A 33 0.86 -5.08 7.66
N THR A 34 2.16 -5.35 7.78
CA THR A 34 2.77 -5.75 9.05
C THR A 34 3.39 -4.55 9.76
N ALA A 35 3.10 -4.44 11.06
CA ALA A 35 3.71 -3.42 11.92
C ALA A 35 3.84 -3.87 13.37
N PHE A 36 4.81 -3.27 14.07
CA PHE A 36 5.02 -3.47 15.50
C PHE A 36 4.01 -2.71 16.36
N MET A 37 3.64 -1.51 15.92
CA MET A 37 2.70 -0.63 16.61
C MET A 37 1.74 -0.03 15.56
N PRO A 38 0.46 0.16 15.89
CA PRO A 38 -0.50 0.78 14.98
C PRO A 38 -0.09 2.21 14.60
N LYS A 39 0.58 2.94 15.50
CA LYS A 39 1.16 4.25 15.22
C LYS A 39 2.17 4.25 14.07
N ASN A 40 2.91 3.16 13.86
CA ASN A 40 3.93 3.08 12.81
C ASN A 40 3.33 2.84 11.41
N LEU A 41 2.05 2.48 11.34
CA LEU A 41 1.31 2.35 10.09
C LEU A 41 0.80 3.70 9.59
N ILE A 42 0.45 4.60 10.52
CA ILE A 42 -0.05 5.93 10.19
C ILE A 42 1.02 6.67 9.39
N GLY A 43 0.62 7.15 8.22
CA GLY A 43 1.49 7.91 7.31
C GLY A 43 2.23 7.09 6.27
N ARG A 44 2.16 5.75 6.29
CA ARG A 44 2.75 4.92 5.23
C ARG A 44 1.93 5.02 3.93
N PRO A 45 2.57 5.33 2.79
CA PRO A 45 1.92 5.21 1.49
C PRO A 45 1.88 3.75 1.04
N ILE A 46 0.76 3.34 0.48
CA ILE A 46 0.52 2.05 -0.18
C ILE A 46 0.21 2.36 -1.63
N GLU A 47 0.88 1.67 -2.55
CA GLU A 47 0.66 1.83 -3.98
C GLU A 47 -0.14 0.64 -4.49
N ILE A 48 -1.28 0.91 -5.12
CA ILE A 48 -2.12 -0.12 -5.72
C ILE A 48 -2.61 0.33 -7.09
N ASN A 49 -2.74 -0.63 -8.01
CA ASN A 49 -3.34 -0.38 -9.31
C ASN A 49 -4.84 -0.13 -9.18
N LEU A 50 -5.33 0.95 -9.81
CA LEU A 50 -6.74 1.36 -9.74
C LEU A 50 -7.67 0.30 -10.33
N PHE A 51 -7.18 -0.55 -11.24
CA PHE A 51 -7.91 -1.71 -11.75
C PHE A 51 -8.43 -2.61 -10.63
N HIS A 52 -7.65 -2.84 -9.56
CA HIS A 52 -8.08 -3.68 -8.45
C HIS A 52 -9.21 -3.03 -7.64
N LEU A 53 -9.32 -1.70 -7.65
CA LEU A 53 -10.36 -0.97 -6.92
C LEU A 53 -11.62 -0.77 -7.77
N SER A 54 -11.48 -0.37 -9.03
CA SER A 54 -12.60 -0.02 -9.92
C SER A 54 -13.12 -1.20 -10.76
N GLY A 55 -12.29 -2.21 -11.03
CA GLY A 55 -12.64 -3.35 -11.89
C GLY A 55 -12.74 -3.02 -13.39
N SER A 56 -12.51 -1.77 -13.78
CA SER A 56 -12.64 -1.34 -15.18
C SER A 56 -11.30 -1.47 -15.93
N PRO A 57 -11.25 -2.13 -17.11
CA PRO A 57 -10.01 -2.38 -17.84
C PRO A 57 -9.30 -1.11 -18.35
N LYS A 58 -10.02 0.01 -18.46
CA LYS A 58 -9.47 1.34 -18.77
C LYS A 58 -8.49 1.84 -17.69
N ASP A 59 -8.64 1.39 -16.46
CA ASP A 59 -7.88 1.87 -15.31
C ASP A 59 -6.64 1.04 -15.00
N LYS A 60 -6.32 0.04 -15.83
CA LYS A 60 -5.12 -0.82 -15.70
C LYS A 60 -3.81 -0.03 -15.70
N LYS A 61 -3.77 1.13 -16.37
CA LYS A 61 -2.58 1.99 -16.44
C LYS A 61 -2.52 3.02 -15.30
N LYS A 62 -3.50 3.05 -14.39
CA LYS A 62 -3.56 4.05 -13.33
C LYS A 62 -3.12 3.42 -12.02
N VAL A 63 -2.13 4.00 -11.36
CA VAL A 63 -1.69 3.59 -10.02
C VAL A 63 -2.05 4.69 -9.04
N ILE A 64 -2.65 4.32 -7.92
CA ILE A 64 -3.03 5.23 -6.85
C ILE A 64 -2.17 4.97 -5.61
N LYS A 65 -1.67 6.05 -5.02
CA LYS A 65 -1.01 6.07 -3.71
C LYS A 65 -2.02 6.42 -2.64
N LEU A 66 -2.28 5.48 -1.75
CA LEU A 66 -3.17 5.59 -0.61
C LEU A 66 -2.31 5.75 0.65
N LYS A 67 -2.61 6.73 1.51
CA LYS A 67 -1.90 6.94 2.76
C LYS A 67 -2.76 6.47 3.93
N ILE A 68 -2.22 5.65 4.82
CA ILE A 68 -2.94 5.25 6.05
C ILE A 68 -3.06 6.50 6.94
N ASN A 69 -4.28 6.89 7.27
CA ASN A 69 -4.54 8.04 8.15
C ASN A 69 -5.02 7.60 9.53
N ASP A 70 -5.78 6.51 9.60
CA ASP A 70 -6.43 6.07 10.83
C ASP A 70 -6.44 4.55 10.95
N MET A 71 -6.60 4.02 12.15
CA MET A 71 -6.62 2.59 12.45
C MET A 71 -7.83 2.29 13.33
N ARG A 72 -8.77 1.48 12.82
CA ARG A 72 -9.89 0.95 13.60
C ARG A 72 -9.61 -0.50 13.97
N GLY A 73 -8.97 -0.70 15.13
CA GLY A 73 -8.58 -2.02 15.61
C GLY A 73 -7.53 -2.66 14.70
N GLU A 74 -7.96 -3.65 13.92
CA GLU A 74 -7.11 -4.38 12.97
C GLU A 74 -7.20 -3.84 11.54
N LYS A 75 -8.13 -2.92 11.26
CA LYS A 75 -8.35 -2.31 9.96
C LYS A 75 -7.63 -0.96 9.85
N ALA A 76 -6.78 -0.82 8.85
CA ALA A 76 -6.10 0.43 8.52
C ALA A 76 -6.93 1.22 7.50
N LEU A 77 -7.49 2.37 7.89
CA LEU A 77 -8.22 3.26 7.02
C LEU A 77 -7.24 4.12 6.22
N THR A 78 -7.37 4.07 4.90
CA THR A 78 -6.52 4.81 3.98
C THR A 78 -7.26 5.98 3.34
N LYS A 79 -6.52 7.02 2.96
CA LYS A 79 -7.00 8.18 2.18
C LYS A 79 -6.24 8.27 0.86
N PRO A 80 -6.87 8.67 -0.24
CA PRO A 80 -6.17 8.88 -1.50
C PRO A 80 -5.25 10.09 -1.37
N TRP A 81 -3.99 9.93 -1.76
CA TRP A 81 -2.98 10.98 -1.67
C TRP A 81 -2.56 11.48 -3.05
N LYS A 82 -2.15 10.57 -3.94
CA LYS A 82 -1.70 10.87 -5.31
C LYS A 82 -2.09 9.74 -6.24
N TYR A 83 -2.21 10.01 -7.53
CA TYR A 83 -2.27 8.98 -8.55
C TYR A 83 -1.29 9.32 -9.67
N TYR A 84 -0.83 8.30 -10.38
CA TYR A 84 0.01 8.46 -11.56
C TYR A 84 -0.42 7.46 -12.63
N LEU A 85 -0.19 7.84 -13.88
CA LEU A 85 -0.33 6.95 -15.00
C LEU A 85 1.00 6.21 -15.16
N GLN A 86 0.93 4.89 -15.19
CA GLN A 86 2.06 4.05 -15.54
C GLN A 86 2.25 4.21 -17.05
N ASP A 87 3.26 4.98 -17.43
CA ASP A 87 3.64 5.13 -18.83
C ASP A 87 4.05 3.76 -19.36
N SER A 88 3.35 3.30 -20.39
CA SER A 88 3.70 2.06 -21.06
C SER A 88 4.72 2.45 -22.10
N TYR A 89 6.00 2.34 -21.75
CA TYR A 89 7.13 2.56 -22.65
C TYR A 89 7.03 1.56 -23.82
N MET A 90 6.27 1.93 -24.84
CA MET A 90 6.24 1.25 -26.12
C MET A 90 7.25 1.97 -26.99
N PRO A 91 8.47 1.43 -27.17
CA PRO A 91 9.25 1.85 -28.32
C PRO A 91 8.43 1.40 -29.53
N THR A 92 7.72 2.34 -30.13
CA THR A 92 7.12 2.15 -31.44
C THR A 92 8.26 1.71 -32.34
N ARG A 93 8.32 0.42 -32.67
CA ARG A 93 9.20 -0.10 -33.71
C ARG A 93 8.61 0.43 -35.01
N SER A 94 8.92 1.70 -35.29
CA SER A 94 8.69 2.33 -36.57
C SER A 94 9.35 1.43 -37.60
N SER A 95 8.53 0.67 -38.30
CA SER A 95 8.92 -0.03 -39.51
C SER A 95 9.31 1.06 -40.51
N LEU A 96 10.57 1.49 -40.46
CA LEU A 96 11.19 2.22 -41.55
C LEU A 96 11.42 1.21 -42.67
N HIS A 97 10.35 0.94 -43.40
CA HIS A 97 10.48 0.67 -44.82
C HIS A 97 10.93 2.00 -45.45
N ILE A 98 12.22 2.13 -45.72
CA ILE A 98 12.72 3.12 -46.66
C ILE A 98 13.55 2.37 -47.69
N THR A 99 12.89 2.27 -48.85
CA THR A 99 13.36 2.13 -50.24
C THR A 99 14.20 0.92 -50.61
#